data_AF-A0A3B8LQW7-F1
#
_entry.id   AF-A0A3B8LQW7-F1
#
_cell.length_a   1.000
_cell.length_b   1.000
_cell.length_c   1.000
_cell.angle_alpha   90.00
_cell.angle_beta   90.00
_cell.angle_gamma   90.00
#
_symmetry.space_group_name_H-M   'P 1'
#
loop_
_entity.id
_entity.type
_entity.pdbx_description
1 polymer ?
#
loop_
_entity_poly.entity_id
_entity_poly.type
_entity_poly.pdbx_seq_one_letter_code
_entity_poly.pdbx_strand_id
1 'polypeptide(L)'
;TNRHDASIDEEAFRSRLPVSIFSTLKNNIKRFGQDTYELLDFVYKTSPMLNAAPEEFLSFDFKKTTPLPSSQEEKLTAKQQKKRKATLKKIQEKLAEKRKKPRRKRLKKAAEPVYDEVFEKGVEWLDSLAGSPVEEHSGKVLFDENVWKSPSRRNTDDDC
;
A
#
# COMPACT_ATOMS: atom_id res chain seq x y z
N THR A 1 -30.50 -12.81 -19.19
CA THR A 1 -29.76 -13.50 -20.26
C THR A 1 -28.58 -12.65 -20.70
N ASN A 2 -27.41 -12.88 -20.10
CA ASN A 2 -26.08 -12.70 -20.72
C ASN A 2 -25.01 -13.05 -19.67
N ARG A 3 -24.78 -14.35 -19.49
CA ARG A 3 -23.55 -14.90 -18.91
C ARG A 3 -22.77 -15.41 -20.11
N HIS A 4 -22.00 -14.54 -20.76
CA HIS A 4 -21.02 -14.94 -21.75
C HIS A 4 -19.63 -14.62 -21.22
N ASP A 5 -18.87 -15.71 -21.04
CA ASP A 5 -17.46 -15.85 -21.36
C ASP A 5 -16.48 -14.78 -20.85
N ALA A 6 -15.85 -15.12 -19.74
CA ALA A 6 -14.44 -14.78 -19.55
C ALA A 6 -13.80 -15.81 -18.60
N SER A 7 -13.65 -17.06 -19.05
CA SER A 7 -12.53 -17.88 -18.58
C SER A 7 -11.25 -17.24 -19.13
N ILE A 8 -10.83 -16.13 -18.53
CA ILE A 8 -9.50 -15.59 -18.74
C ILE A 8 -8.58 -16.66 -18.17
N ASP A 9 -7.92 -17.41 -19.05
CA ASP A 9 -6.87 -18.34 -18.66
C ASP A 9 -5.81 -17.52 -17.90
N GLU A 10 -5.88 -17.52 -16.57
CA GLU A 10 -4.96 -16.76 -15.71
C GLU A 10 -3.51 -17.06 -16.07
N GLU A 11 -3.25 -18.26 -16.54
CA GLU A 11 -1.94 -18.76 -16.93
C GLU A 11 -1.41 -18.10 -18.21
N ALA A 12 -2.28 -17.86 -19.19
CA ALA A 12 -1.96 -17.12 -20.42
C ALA A 12 -1.75 -15.62 -20.14
N PHE A 13 -2.51 -15.03 -19.21
CA PHE A 13 -2.33 -13.63 -18.80
C PHE A 13 -1.03 -13.43 -18.01
N ARG A 14 -0.68 -14.37 -17.13
CA ARG A 14 0.56 -14.36 -16.33
C ARG A 14 1.82 -14.41 -17.18
N SER A 15 1.81 -15.15 -18.28
CA SER A 15 2.96 -15.30 -19.17
C SER A 15 3.17 -14.09 -20.10
N ARG A 16 2.14 -13.27 -20.32
CA ARG A 16 2.20 -12.09 -21.20
C ARG A 16 2.64 -10.80 -20.49
N LEU A 17 2.54 -10.76 -19.15
CA LEU A 17 2.94 -9.57 -18.38
C LEU A 17 4.44 -9.56 -18.10
N PRO A 18 5.12 -8.40 -18.28
CA PRO A 18 6.47 -8.20 -17.75
C PRO A 18 6.53 -8.54 -16.26
N VAL A 19 7.59 -9.24 -15.85
CA VAL A 19 7.79 -9.70 -14.47
C VAL A 19 7.74 -8.55 -13.46
N SER A 20 8.22 -7.36 -13.85
CA SER A 20 8.17 -6.15 -13.04
C SER A 20 6.73 -5.73 -12.69
N ILE A 21 5.82 -5.79 -13.67
CA ILE A 21 4.40 -5.45 -13.48
C ILE A 21 3.74 -6.55 -12.66
N PHE A 22 3.92 -7.81 -13.03
CA PHE A 22 3.26 -8.94 -12.37
C PHE A 22 3.65 -9.08 -10.90
N SER A 23 4.93 -8.92 -10.57
CA SER A 23 5.41 -9.00 -9.18
C SER A 23 4.82 -7.89 -8.31
N THR A 24 4.78 -6.66 -8.81
CA THR A 24 4.17 -5.51 -8.13
C THR A 24 2.67 -5.73 -7.91
N LEU A 25 1.96 -6.15 -8.96
CA LEU A 25 0.54 -6.44 -8.91
C LEU A 25 0.23 -7.54 -7.88
N LYS A 26 0.98 -8.65 -7.90
CA LYS A 26 0.82 -9.75 -6.95
C LYS A 26 1.04 -9.31 -5.50
N ASN A 27 1.99 -8.42 -5.26
CA ASN A 27 2.24 -7.88 -3.92
C ASN A 27 1.08 -6.98 -3.47
N ASN A 28 0.56 -6.13 -4.34
CA ASN A 28 -0.58 -5.28 -4.04
C ASN A 28 -1.86 -6.10 -3.79
N ILE A 29 -2.13 -7.14 -4.59
CA ILE A 29 -3.27 -8.04 -4.37
C ILE A 29 -3.17 -8.73 -3.00
N LYS A 30 -1.97 -9.19 -2.63
CA LYS A 30 -1.74 -9.79 -1.30
C LYS A 30 -1.90 -8.79 -0.16
N ARG A 31 -1.47 -7.55 -0.39
CA ARG A 31 -1.51 -6.47 0.61
C ARG A 31 -2.95 -6.03 0.87
N PHE A 32 -3.73 -5.77 -0.17
CA PHE A 32 -5.05 -5.15 -0.07
C PHE A 32 -6.22 -6.12 -0.26
N GLY A 33 -5.97 -7.43 -0.37
CA GLY A 33 -6.94 -8.40 -0.91
C GLY A 33 -8.33 -8.44 -0.25
N GLN A 34 -8.47 -8.03 1.01
CA GLN A 34 -9.76 -7.92 1.70
C GLN A 34 -10.11 -6.48 2.15
N ASP A 35 -9.18 -5.53 1.99
CA ASP A 35 -9.35 -4.16 2.47
C ASP A 35 -9.49 -3.20 1.28
N THR A 36 -10.74 -2.95 0.90
CA THR A 36 -11.07 -2.01 -0.17
C THR A 36 -10.76 -0.57 0.22
N TYR A 37 -10.87 -0.22 1.51
CA TYR A 37 -10.63 1.14 1.98
C TYR A 37 -9.15 1.48 1.90
N GLU A 38 -8.27 0.59 2.36
CA GLU A 38 -6.82 0.79 2.28
C GLU A 38 -6.35 0.81 0.80
N LEU A 39 -6.96 0.01 -0.07
CA LEU A 39 -6.68 0.04 -1.51
C LEU A 39 -7.03 1.41 -2.12
N LEU A 40 -8.24 1.90 -1.84
CA LEU A 40 -8.71 3.17 -2.38
C LEU A 40 -7.85 4.32 -1.86
N ASP A 41 -7.57 4.37 -0.55
CA ASP A 41 -6.68 5.36 0.04
C ASP A 41 -5.30 5.37 -0.64
N PHE A 42 -4.72 4.18 -0.85
CA PHE A 42 -3.46 4.04 -1.57
C PHE A 42 -3.54 4.59 -3.00
N VAL A 43 -4.61 4.28 -3.74
CA VAL A 43 -4.81 4.76 -5.12
C VAL A 43 -4.99 6.29 -5.16
N TYR A 44 -5.81 6.85 -4.27
CA TYR A 44 -6.06 8.30 -4.21
C TYR A 44 -4.83 9.12 -3.82
N LYS A 45 -3.85 8.50 -3.16
CA LYS A 45 -2.55 9.11 -2.84
C LYS A 45 -1.53 9.03 -3.98
N THR A 46 -1.86 8.41 -5.11
CA THR A 46 -0.94 8.35 -6.25
C THR A 46 -0.92 9.67 -7.03
N SER A 47 0.24 10.01 -7.59
CA SER A 47 0.43 11.21 -8.41
C SER A 47 -0.64 11.46 -9.49
N PRO A 48 -1.06 10.48 -10.32
CA PRO A 48 -2.11 10.73 -11.30
C PRO A 48 -3.45 11.10 -10.65
N MET A 49 -3.79 10.48 -9.51
CA MET A 49 -5.06 10.74 -8.81
C MET A 49 -5.06 12.06 -8.03
N LEU A 50 -3.90 12.46 -7.47
CA LEU A 50 -3.78 13.74 -6.76
C LEU A 50 -3.87 14.96 -7.69
N ASN A 51 -3.51 14.78 -8.97
CA ASN A 51 -3.46 15.87 -9.94
C ASN A 51 -4.73 16.01 -10.79
N ALA A 52 -5.71 15.11 -10.63
CA ALA A 52 -6.93 15.12 -11.40
C ALA A 52 -8.13 15.57 -10.55
N ALA A 53 -9.00 16.38 -11.17
CA ALA A 53 -10.33 16.65 -10.67
C ALA A 53 -11.30 15.48 -11.02
N PRO A 54 -12.46 15.39 -10.36
CA PRO A 54 -13.53 14.51 -10.79
C PRO A 54 -13.83 14.71 -12.29
N GLU A 55 -14.05 13.62 -13.01
CA GLU A 55 -14.33 13.60 -14.46
C GLU A 55 -13.19 14.09 -15.38
N GLU A 56 -12.03 14.45 -14.81
CA GLU A 56 -10.82 14.80 -15.58
C GLU A 56 -10.06 13.54 -16.04
N PHE A 57 -9.40 13.63 -17.20
CA PHE A 57 -8.56 12.55 -17.69
C PHE A 57 -7.27 12.42 -16.86
N LEU A 58 -6.94 11.18 -16.49
CA LEU A 58 -5.68 10.87 -15.81
C LEU A 58 -4.52 10.89 -16.80
N SER A 59 -3.56 11.81 -16.60
CA SER A 59 -2.26 11.72 -17.26
C SER A 59 -1.35 10.76 -16.49
N PHE A 60 -0.61 9.91 -17.20
CA PHE A 60 0.41 9.03 -16.61
C PHE A 60 1.84 9.42 -17.04
N ASP A 61 2.01 10.60 -17.63
CA ASP A 61 3.29 11.09 -18.16
C ASP A 61 4.26 11.56 -17.07
N PHE A 62 3.93 11.30 -15.80
CA PHE A 62 4.78 11.59 -14.66
C PHE A 62 6.02 10.69 -14.69
N LYS A 63 7.13 11.25 -15.17
CA LYS A 63 8.46 10.63 -15.09
C LYS A 63 8.84 10.46 -13.62
N LYS A 64 8.57 9.30 -13.04
CA LYS A 64 9.28 8.87 -11.84
C LYS A 64 10.75 8.69 -12.25
N THR A 65 11.58 9.66 -11.90
CA THR A 65 13.05 9.57 -11.88
C THR A 65 13.50 8.60 -10.79
N THR A 66 12.95 7.39 -10.75
CA THR A 66 13.71 6.28 -10.19
C THR A 66 14.58 5.79 -11.34
N PRO A 67 15.90 6.07 -11.34
CA PRO A 67 16.78 5.45 -12.31
C PRO A 67 16.58 3.94 -12.14
N LEU A 68 15.99 3.29 -13.15
CA LEU A 68 16.09 1.84 -13.22
C LEU A 68 17.59 1.54 -13.15
N PRO A 69 18.07 0.66 -12.27
CA PRO A 69 19.43 0.19 -12.38
C PRO A 69 19.53 -0.37 -13.79
N SER A 70 20.30 0.31 -14.63
CA SER A 70 20.63 -0.13 -15.97
C SER A 70 21.02 -1.58 -15.86
N SER A 71 20.19 -2.48 -16.39
CA SER A 71 20.50 -3.90 -16.47
C SER A 71 21.53 -4.08 -17.57
N GLN A 72 22.69 -3.45 -17.42
CA GLN A 72 23.89 -3.90 -18.07
C GLN A 72 24.14 -5.28 -17.47
N GLU A 73 23.86 -6.32 -18.25
CA GLU A 73 24.36 -7.65 -17.97
C GLU A 73 25.89 -7.57 -18.00
N GLU A 74 26.48 -7.20 -16.87
CA GLU A 74 27.93 -7.30 -16.69
C GLU A 74 28.29 -8.75 -16.97
N LYS A 75 29.11 -8.98 -18.01
CA LYS A 75 29.60 -10.31 -18.37
C LYS A 75 30.46 -10.83 -17.21
N LEU A 76 29.82 -11.53 -16.28
CA LEU A 76 30.47 -12.08 -15.10
C LEU A 76 31.50 -13.12 -15.52
N THR A 77 32.74 -12.95 -15.06
CA THR A 77 33.81 -13.95 -15.23
C THR A 77 33.45 -15.27 -14.53
N ALA A 78 34.02 -16.39 -14.98
CA ALA A 78 33.76 -17.72 -14.42
C ALA A 78 33.97 -17.79 -12.88
N LYS A 79 34.95 -17.05 -12.35
CA LYS A 79 35.19 -16.92 -10.90
C LYS A 79 34.04 -16.19 -10.19
N GLN A 80 33.53 -15.10 -10.76
CA GLN A 80 32.39 -14.35 -10.21
C GLN A 80 31.10 -15.19 -10.27
N GLN A 81 30.88 -15.94 -11.34
CA GLN A 81 29.74 -16.85 -11.45
C GLN A 81 29.78 -17.96 -10.38
N LYS A 82 30.97 -18.56 -10.13
CA LYS A 82 31.14 -19.56 -9.07
C LYS A 82 30.87 -18.97 -7.69
N LYS A 83 31.36 -17.74 -7.41
CA LYS A 83 31.07 -17.01 -6.17
C LYS A 83 29.57 -16.74 -6.02
N ARG A 84 28.90 -16.25 -7.06
CA ARG A 84 27.45 -15.98 -7.06
C ARG A 84 26.61 -17.25 -6.81
N LYS A 85 26.97 -18.37 -7.44
CA LYS A 85 26.32 -19.66 -7.18
C LYS A 85 26.51 -20.11 -5.73
N ALA A 86 27.71 -19.95 -5.18
CA ALA A 86 27.99 -20.29 -3.79
C ALA A 86 27.22 -19.39 -2.80
N THR A 87 27.11 -18.08 -3.06
CA THR A 87 26.32 -17.18 -2.20
C THR A 87 24.83 -17.50 -2.25
N LEU A 88 24.29 -17.80 -3.44
CA LEU A 88 22.89 -18.21 -3.59
C LEU A 88 22.58 -19.51 -2.83
N LYS A 89 23.46 -20.53 -2.90
CA LYS A 89 23.31 -21.76 -2.10
C LYS A 89 23.26 -21.47 -0.61
N LYS A 90 24.19 -20.65 -0.09
CA LYS A 90 24.20 -20.24 1.33
C LYS A 90 22.92 -19.50 1.75
N ILE A 91 22.35 -18.67 0.88
CA ILE A 91 21.08 -17.99 1.15
C ILE A 91 19.92 -18.98 1.20
N GLN A 92 19.87 -19.93 0.26
CA GLN A 92 18.84 -20.99 0.24
C GLN A 92 18.90 -21.86 1.49
N GLU A 93 20.09 -22.28 1.91
CA GLU A 93 20.29 -23.06 3.15
C GLU A 93 19.81 -22.28 4.39
N LYS A 94 20.20 -21.00 4.52
CA LYS A 94 19.74 -20.14 5.63
C LYS A 94 18.21 -19.96 5.66
N LEU A 95 17.58 -19.86 4.49
CA LEU A 95 16.12 -19.76 4.38
C LEU A 95 15.43 -21.07 4.76
N ALA A 96 15.99 -22.21 4.36
CA ALA A 96 15.48 -23.53 4.73
C ALA A 96 15.58 -23.76 6.24
N GLU A 97 16.69 -23.38 6.87
CA GLU A 97 16.85 -23.42 8.33
C GLU A 97 15.85 -22.52 9.07
N LYS A 98 15.64 -21.29 8.58
CA LYS A 98 14.65 -20.37 9.17
C LYS A 98 13.22 -20.91 9.09
N ARG A 99 12.88 -21.68 8.04
CA ARG A 99 11.57 -22.32 7.88
C ARG A 99 11.36 -23.52 8.80
N LYS A 100 12.43 -24.22 9.17
CA LYS A 100 12.39 -25.36 10.12
C LYS A 100 12.20 -24.93 11.58
N LYS A 101 12.52 -23.67 11.92
CA LYS A 101 12.30 -23.14 13.27
C LYS A 101 10.79 -23.04 13.55
N PRO A 102 10.30 -23.55 14.69
CA PRO A 102 8.90 -23.41 15.05
C PRO A 102 8.54 -21.92 15.09
N ARG A 103 7.49 -21.54 14.35
CA ARG A 103 6.99 -20.16 14.33
C ARG A 103 6.67 -19.79 15.77
N ARG A 104 7.19 -18.65 16.26
CA ARG A 104 6.83 -18.14 17.59
C ARG A 104 5.32 -18.18 17.71
N LYS A 105 4.81 -18.81 18.76
CA LYS A 105 3.38 -18.88 19.04
C LYS A 105 2.84 -17.45 18.91
N ARG A 106 1.79 -17.28 18.10
CA ARG A 106 1.12 -15.99 17.92
C ARG A 106 0.88 -15.41 19.31
N LEU A 107 1.25 -14.14 19.50
CA LEU A 107 0.93 -13.41 20.73
C LEU A 107 -0.55 -13.66 21.01
N LYS A 108 -0.88 -14.07 22.25
CA LYS A 108 -2.26 -14.24 22.68
C LYS A 108 -2.98 -12.93 22.36
N LYS A 109 -4.22 -13.01 21.85
CA LYS A 109 -5.06 -11.83 21.67
C LYS A 109 -5.01 -11.02 22.96
N ALA A 110 -4.86 -9.70 22.85
CA ALA A 110 -4.92 -8.82 24.01
C ALA A 110 -6.21 -9.13 24.79
N ALA A 111 -6.14 -9.12 26.11
CA ALA A 111 -7.32 -9.28 26.95
C ALA A 111 -8.37 -8.24 26.54
N GLU A 112 -9.65 -8.60 26.66
CA GLU A 112 -10.74 -7.68 26.36
C GLU A 112 -10.61 -6.44 27.27
N PRO A 113 -10.91 -5.23 26.74
CA PRO A 113 -10.85 -4.01 27.53
C PRO A 113 -11.80 -4.12 28.72
N VAL A 114 -11.29 -3.76 29.91
CA VAL A 114 -12.07 -3.78 31.15
C VAL A 114 -12.66 -2.40 31.35
N TYR A 115 -13.99 -2.31 31.25
CA TYR A 115 -14.76 -1.09 31.48
C TYR A 115 -15.20 -1.02 32.95
N ASP A 116 -14.25 -0.71 33.83
CA ASP A 116 -14.51 -0.51 35.26
C ASP A 116 -14.91 0.95 35.56
N GLU A 117 -15.40 1.21 36.77
CA GLU A 117 -15.75 2.55 37.25
C GLU A 117 -14.61 3.58 37.10
N VAL A 118 -13.36 3.12 37.13
CA VAL A 118 -12.17 3.97 36.92
C VAL A 118 -12.09 4.47 35.47
N PHE A 119 -12.47 3.63 34.51
CA PHE A 119 -12.53 4.00 33.10
C PHE A 119 -13.61 5.07 32.88
N GLU A 120 -14.80 4.87 33.44
CA GLU A 120 -15.91 5.84 33.32
C GLU A 120 -15.53 7.21 33.91
N LYS A 121 -14.96 7.23 35.13
CA LYS A 121 -14.47 8.48 35.75
C LYS A 121 -13.36 9.15 34.92
N GLY A 122 -12.53 8.37 34.24
CA GLY A 122 -11.51 8.88 33.34
C GLY A 122 -12.08 9.54 32.09
N VAL A 123 -13.14 8.96 31.51
CA VAL A 123 -13.86 9.54 30.37
C VAL A 123 -14.55 10.83 30.79
N GLU A 124 -15.26 10.85 31.92
CA GLU A 124 -15.92 12.06 32.43
C GLU A 124 -14.92 13.20 32.69
N TRP A 125 -13.74 12.87 33.25
CA TRP A 125 -12.68 13.85 33.47
C TRP A 125 -12.15 14.42 32.14
N LEU A 126 -11.96 13.58 31.12
CA LEU A 126 -11.55 14.03 29.79
C LEU A 126 -12.61 14.92 29.13
N ASP A 127 -13.89 14.54 29.24
CA ASP A 127 -14.99 15.33 28.70
C ASP A 127 -15.10 16.70 29.39
N SER A 128 -14.79 16.77 30.69
CA SER A 128 -14.74 18.06 31.41
C SER A 128 -13.66 19.01 30.90
N LEU A 129 -12.60 18.48 30.28
CA LEU A 129 -11.52 19.26 29.67
C LEU A 129 -11.81 19.64 28.21
N ALA A 130 -12.73 18.92 27.55
CA ALA A 130 -13.04 19.11 26.14
C ALA A 130 -13.74 20.45 25.82
N GLY A 131 -14.16 21.19 26.86
CA GLY A 131 -14.80 22.50 26.73
C GLY A 131 -16.29 22.41 26.39
N SER A 132 -16.86 23.52 25.92
CA SER A 132 -18.27 23.56 25.50
C SER A 132 -18.50 22.72 24.24
N PRO A 133 -19.60 21.94 24.17
CA PRO A 133 -19.99 21.25 22.95
C PRO A 133 -20.03 22.20 21.75
N VAL A 134 -19.51 21.76 20.60
CA VAL A 134 -19.57 22.54 19.37
C VAL A 134 -21.04 22.69 18.98
N GLU A 135 -21.52 23.92 18.82
CA GLU A 135 -22.90 24.17 18.39
C GLU A 135 -23.11 23.62 16.98
N GLU A 136 -24.13 22.79 16.81
CA GLU A 136 -24.51 22.27 15.51
C GLU A 136 -25.15 23.38 14.68
N HIS A 137 -24.46 23.80 13.63
CA HIS A 137 -25.00 24.75 12.66
C HIS A 137 -25.26 24.03 11.33
N SER A 138 -26.49 24.16 10.81
CA SER A 138 -26.81 23.70 9.46
C SER A 138 -26.60 24.84 8.46
N GLY A 139 -25.78 24.61 7.43
CA GLY A 139 -25.53 25.57 6.37
C GLY A 139 -25.33 24.88 5.03
N LYS A 140 -25.41 25.66 3.93
CA LYS A 140 -24.98 25.19 2.62
C LYS A 140 -23.50 25.49 2.45
N VAL A 141 -22.70 24.46 2.26
CA VAL A 141 -21.28 24.58 1.94
C VAL A 141 -21.14 24.49 0.43
N LEU A 142 -20.46 25.48 -0.16
CA LEU A 142 -20.06 25.47 -1.56
C LEU A 142 -18.55 25.26 -1.59
N PHE A 143 -18.12 24.24 -2.33
CA PHE A 143 -16.71 24.00 -2.59
C PHE A 143 -16.38 24.59 -3.96
N ASP A 144 -15.32 25.37 -4.03
CA ASP A 144 -14.74 25.78 -5.31
C ASP A 144 -14.22 24.53 -6.03
N GLU A 145 -14.47 24.40 -7.33
CA GLU A 145 -13.95 23.33 -8.19
C GLU A 145 -12.41 23.32 -8.18
N ASN A 146 -11.77 24.46 -7.91
CA ASN A 146 -10.32 24.57 -7.75
C ASN A 146 -9.77 23.79 -6.54
N VAL A 147 -10.62 23.34 -5.60
CA VAL A 147 -10.19 22.57 -4.42
C VAL A 147 -9.41 21.32 -4.83
N TRP A 148 -9.77 20.68 -5.96
CA TRP A 148 -9.13 19.45 -6.44
C TRP A 148 -7.70 19.66 -6.92
N LYS A 149 -7.37 20.87 -7.38
CA LYS A 149 -6.03 21.25 -7.89
C LYS A 149 -5.21 22.03 -6.86
N SER A 150 -5.72 22.17 -5.64
CA SER A 150 -5.06 22.94 -4.57
C SER A 150 -3.73 22.30 -4.13
N PRO A 151 -2.72 23.12 -3.76
CA PRO A 151 -1.44 22.63 -3.25
C PRO A 151 -1.56 21.73 -2.01
N SER A 152 -2.56 21.98 -1.15
CA SER A 152 -2.77 21.24 0.11
C SER A 152 -3.06 19.75 -0.08
N ARG A 153 -3.50 19.32 -1.28
CA ARG A 153 -3.68 17.89 -1.60
C ARG A 153 -2.35 17.20 -1.95
N ARG A 154 -1.34 17.98 -2.31
CA ARG A 154 -0.01 17.54 -2.75
C ARG A 154 1.02 17.70 -1.63
N ASN A 155 0.71 17.27 -0.41
CA ASN A 155 1.72 17.12 0.65
C ASN A 155 2.71 16.03 0.20
N THR A 156 3.64 16.43 -0.66
CA THR A 156 4.79 15.66 -1.06
C THR A 156 5.91 16.06 -0.12
N ASP A 157 6.40 15.10 0.66
CA ASP A 157 7.71 15.17 1.34
C ASP A 157 8.89 15.25 0.33
N ASP A 158 8.64 15.70 -0.91
CA ASP A 158 9.60 15.75 -2.02
C ASP A 158 10.32 17.11 -2.15
N ASP A 159 10.04 18.08 -1.26
CA ASP A 159 10.84 19.30 -1.08
C ASP A 159 11.83 19.12 0.09
N CYS A 160 12.82 18.23 -0.07
CA CYS A 160 14.05 18.16 0.73
C CYS A 160 15.22 17.61 -0.10
#